data_AF-A0A938C996-F1
#
_entry.id   AF-A0A938C996-F1
#
_cell.length_a   1.000
_cell.length_b   1.000
_cell.length_c   1.000
_cell.angle_alpha   90.00
_cell.angle_beta   90.00
_cell.angle_gamma   90.00
#
_symmetry.space_group_name_H-M   'P 1'
#
loop_
_entity.id
_entity.type
_entity.pdbx_description
1 polymer ?
#
loop_
_entity_poly.entity_id
_entity_poly.type
_entity_poly.pdbx_seq_one_letter_code
_entity_poly.pdbx_strand_id
1 'polypeptide(L)'
;MSTRSKPQAKPQTKPGAAPAQTASQSASNGKGKILLAALGLSGIGGALAMYALPIFLLLYGGFLPTLVAYLTDERRGKHLLISVATMNAAGVLLACRPLLGGSFSLDAGFAIVGNPSNWMTMYGFAMAGWVLVWLVPMVVSNVLEFIYSQRRRAAEVARDELVAQWPGVIGPAAAEDEEADEGKKSVAPASRPGMAPKAKPT
;
A
#
# COMPACT_ATOMS: atom_id res chain seq x y z
N MET A 1 95.46 -64.23 -23.02
CA MET A 1 94.64 -64.21 -21.79
C MET A 1 93.64 -63.07 -21.91
N SER A 2 92.35 -63.40 -21.77
CA SER A 2 91.18 -62.54 -21.98
C SER A 2 90.87 -61.68 -20.75
N THR A 3 89.95 -60.71 -20.92
CA THR A 3 89.15 -59.90 -19.95
C THR A 3 89.45 -58.38 -20.01
N ARG A 4 88.51 -57.41 -20.00
CA ARG A 4 87.02 -57.38 -20.00
C ARG A 4 86.54 -55.90 -20.11
N SER A 5 85.70 -55.63 -21.12
CA SER A 5 84.54 -54.70 -21.23
C SER A 5 84.53 -53.20 -20.81
N LYS A 6 84.05 -52.39 -21.80
CA LYS A 6 83.08 -51.24 -21.77
C LYS A 6 83.58 -49.81 -21.42
N PRO A 7 82.88 -48.73 -21.86
CA PRO A 7 82.38 -48.41 -23.22
C PRO A 7 82.61 -46.93 -23.67
N GLN A 8 82.48 -46.70 -25.00
CA GLN A 8 81.94 -45.55 -25.78
C GLN A 8 81.59 -44.21 -25.09
N ALA A 9 81.61 -43.03 -25.73
CA ALA A 9 81.97 -42.54 -27.06
C ALA A 9 82.01 -40.98 -27.02
N LYS A 10 82.68 -40.43 -28.03
CA LYS A 10 83.05 -39.02 -28.29
C LYS A 10 81.88 -38.08 -28.65
N PRO A 11 82.13 -36.76 -28.83
CA PRO A 11 81.22 -35.67 -28.46
C PRO A 11 80.70 -34.85 -29.66
N GLN A 12 79.82 -33.89 -29.33
CA GLN A 12 79.59 -32.58 -29.96
C GLN A 12 79.51 -32.45 -31.48
N THR A 13 78.35 -31.96 -31.96
CA THR A 13 78.24 -31.12 -33.16
C THR A 13 77.24 -29.97 -32.93
N LYS A 14 77.67 -28.75 -33.24
CA LYS A 14 76.89 -27.52 -33.58
C LYS A 14 77.13 -27.29 -35.10
N PRO A 15 76.49 -26.32 -35.80
CA PRO A 15 75.25 -25.56 -35.56
C PRO A 15 74.30 -25.46 -36.80
N GLY A 16 73.07 -24.94 -36.64
CA GLY A 16 72.38 -24.16 -37.69
C GLY A 16 71.01 -24.66 -38.21
N ALA A 17 70.09 -23.69 -38.34
CA ALA A 17 68.82 -23.65 -39.09
C ALA A 17 67.54 -24.28 -38.48
N ALA A 18 66.55 -23.42 -38.22
CA ALA A 18 65.13 -23.77 -38.02
C ALA A 18 64.44 -23.97 -39.40
N PRO A 19 63.27 -24.67 -39.53
CA PRO A 19 62.01 -24.22 -38.93
C PRO A 19 61.02 -25.31 -38.44
N ALA A 20 60.01 -24.82 -37.71
CA ALA A 20 58.60 -25.27 -37.65
C ALA A 20 58.16 -26.60 -36.98
N GLN A 21 57.52 -26.42 -35.81
CA GLN A 21 56.19 -26.90 -35.40
C GLN A 21 55.87 -28.40 -35.26
N THR A 22 55.58 -28.83 -34.03
CA THR A 22 54.40 -29.68 -33.75
C THR A 22 53.78 -29.34 -32.39
N ALA A 23 52.68 -28.59 -32.47
CA ALA A 23 51.43 -28.69 -31.72
C ALA A 23 51.49 -28.89 -30.19
N SER A 24 51.50 -27.76 -29.47
CA SER A 24 50.92 -27.68 -28.12
C SER A 24 49.40 -27.83 -28.21
N GLN A 25 48.86 -28.97 -27.80
CA GLN A 25 47.41 -29.13 -27.66
C GLN A 25 46.92 -28.54 -26.34
N SER A 26 46.08 -27.52 -26.51
CA SER A 26 44.82 -27.29 -25.79
C SER A 26 44.89 -27.03 -24.29
N ALA A 27 44.96 -25.74 -23.95
CA ALA A 27 44.38 -25.21 -22.72
C ALA A 27 43.77 -23.83 -22.98
N SER A 28 42.60 -23.77 -23.63
CA SER A 28 41.80 -22.53 -23.65
C SER A 28 40.28 -22.75 -23.55
N ASN A 29 39.86 -23.86 -22.94
CA ASN A 29 38.43 -24.18 -22.79
C ASN A 29 37.72 -23.37 -21.69
N GLY A 30 38.45 -22.58 -20.89
CA GLY A 30 37.87 -21.74 -19.82
C GLY A 30 37.23 -20.46 -20.34
N LYS A 31 37.91 -19.73 -21.23
CA LYS A 31 37.43 -18.45 -21.76
C LYS A 31 36.21 -18.60 -22.66
N GLY A 32 36.17 -19.65 -23.48
CA GLY A 32 35.01 -19.97 -24.34
C GLY A 32 33.78 -20.40 -23.54
N LYS A 33 33.96 -21.17 -22.45
CA LYS A 33 32.85 -21.54 -21.55
C LYS A 33 32.34 -20.36 -20.73
N ILE A 34 33.20 -19.44 -20.31
CA ILE A 34 32.80 -18.20 -19.61
C ILE A 34 32.08 -17.25 -20.57
N LEU A 35 32.55 -17.12 -21.83
CA LEU A 35 31.86 -16.33 -22.85
C LEU A 35 30.50 -16.93 -23.24
N LEU A 36 30.39 -18.26 -23.39
CA LEU A 36 29.10 -18.92 -23.65
C LEU A 36 28.16 -18.86 -22.45
N ALA A 37 28.69 -18.98 -21.21
CA ALA A 37 27.90 -18.80 -20.00
C ALA A 37 27.43 -17.34 -19.84
N ALA A 38 28.27 -16.36 -20.18
CA ALA A 38 27.90 -14.94 -20.16
C ALA A 38 26.88 -14.58 -21.24
N LEU A 39 27.01 -15.14 -22.46
CA LEU A 39 26.02 -14.98 -23.53
C LEU A 39 24.69 -15.65 -23.18
N GLY A 40 24.75 -16.84 -22.57
CA GLY A 40 23.57 -17.56 -22.07
C GLY A 40 22.87 -16.80 -20.95
N LEU A 41 23.62 -16.25 -20.00
CA LEU A 41 23.08 -15.44 -18.91
C LEU A 41 22.48 -14.12 -19.41
N SER A 42 23.09 -13.48 -20.41
CA SER A 42 22.55 -12.28 -21.06
C SER A 42 21.30 -12.58 -21.88
N GLY A 43 21.25 -13.69 -22.60
CA GLY A 43 20.07 -14.11 -23.38
C GLY A 43 18.90 -14.53 -22.50
N ILE A 44 19.15 -15.32 -21.45
CA ILE A 44 18.14 -15.69 -20.44
C ILE A 44 17.68 -14.45 -19.67
N GLY A 45 18.59 -13.56 -19.30
CA GLY A 45 18.26 -12.30 -18.65
C GLY A 45 17.41 -11.38 -19.53
N GLY A 46 17.73 -11.28 -20.83
CA GLY A 46 16.96 -10.50 -21.80
C GLY A 46 15.57 -11.08 -22.05
N ALA A 47 15.46 -12.40 -22.19
CA ALA A 47 14.17 -13.08 -22.32
C ALA A 47 13.32 -12.90 -21.05
N LEU A 48 13.91 -13.06 -19.87
CA LEU A 48 13.22 -12.83 -18.60
C LEU A 48 12.75 -11.38 -18.47
N ALA A 49 13.57 -10.41 -18.87
CA ALA A 49 13.21 -8.99 -18.87
C ALA A 49 12.03 -8.68 -19.81
N MET A 50 12.00 -9.31 -20.99
CA MET A 50 10.88 -9.20 -21.92
C MET A 50 9.57 -9.73 -21.29
N TYR A 51 9.59 -10.95 -20.73
CA TYR A 51 8.41 -11.52 -20.07
C TYR A 51 7.98 -10.75 -18.81
N ALA A 52 8.93 -10.16 -18.08
CA ALA A 52 8.66 -9.38 -16.88
C ALA A 52 8.08 -7.98 -17.18
N LEU A 53 8.23 -7.46 -18.40
CA LEU A 53 7.81 -6.10 -18.77
C LEU A 53 6.30 -5.85 -18.61
N PRO A 54 5.38 -6.66 -19.17
CA PRO A 54 3.95 -6.43 -18.98
C PRO A 54 3.51 -6.60 -17.52
N ILE A 55 4.14 -7.55 -16.79
CA ILE A 55 3.88 -7.77 -15.36
C ILE A 55 4.35 -6.56 -14.54
N PHE A 56 5.51 -6.01 -14.88
CA PHE A 56 6.06 -4.81 -14.25
C PHE A 56 5.17 -3.60 -14.50
N LEU A 57 4.72 -3.37 -15.74
CA LEU A 57 3.77 -2.29 -16.06
C LEU A 57 2.47 -2.43 -15.28
N LEU A 58 1.94 -3.65 -15.19
CA LEU A 58 0.71 -3.95 -14.47
C LEU A 58 0.88 -3.71 -12.96
N LEU A 59 1.98 -4.17 -12.36
CA LEU A 59 2.29 -3.96 -10.95
C LEU A 59 2.57 -2.49 -10.65
N TYR A 60 3.44 -1.85 -11.43
CA TYR A 60 3.80 -0.45 -11.22
C TYR A 60 2.59 0.46 -11.37
N GLY A 61 1.79 0.28 -12.43
CA GLY A 61 0.55 1.01 -12.64
C GLY A 61 -0.52 0.67 -11.59
N GLY A 62 -0.66 -0.60 -11.20
CA GLY A 62 -1.62 -1.03 -10.19
C GLY A 62 -1.28 -0.52 -8.79
N PHE A 63 0.00 -0.39 -8.43
CA PHE A 63 0.45 0.09 -7.12
C PHE A 63 0.60 1.62 -7.04
N LEU A 64 0.43 2.36 -8.14
CA LEU A 64 0.43 3.83 -8.14
C LEU A 64 -0.47 4.44 -7.05
N PRO A 65 -1.73 4.01 -6.86
CA PRO A 65 -2.57 4.59 -5.81
C PRO A 65 -2.08 4.30 -4.40
N THR A 66 -1.36 3.20 -4.16
CA THR A 66 -0.69 2.95 -2.88
C THR A 66 0.45 3.95 -2.65
N LEU A 67 1.18 4.32 -3.72
CA LEU A 67 2.19 5.36 -3.67
C LEU A 67 1.58 6.74 -3.36
N VAL A 68 0.45 7.07 -3.99
CA VAL A 68 -0.30 8.29 -3.70
C VAL A 68 -0.77 8.31 -2.25
N ALA A 69 -1.30 7.20 -1.74
CA ALA A 69 -1.69 7.07 -0.34
C ALA A 69 -0.49 7.25 0.60
N TYR A 70 0.68 6.68 0.25
CA TYR A 70 1.91 6.86 1.02
C TYR A 70 2.34 8.33 1.10
N LEU A 71 2.24 9.07 -0.01
CA LEU A 71 2.62 10.48 -0.07
C LEU A 71 1.62 11.40 0.64
N THR A 72 0.34 11.03 0.66
CA THR A 72 -0.73 11.87 1.24
C THR A 72 -0.91 11.62 2.75
N ASP A 73 -0.42 10.51 3.28
CA ASP A 73 -0.66 10.12 4.68
C ASP A 73 0.31 10.83 5.64
N GLU A 74 -0.11 12.01 6.12
CA GLU A 74 0.63 12.78 7.14
C GLU A 74 0.39 12.28 8.58
N ARG A 75 -0.55 11.34 8.79
CA ARG A 75 -0.94 10.91 10.14
C ARG A 75 0.02 9.84 10.68
N ARG A 76 0.45 9.97 11.94
CA ARG A 76 1.37 9.03 12.62
C ARG A 76 0.94 7.55 12.56
N GLY A 77 -0.37 7.27 12.50
CA GLY A 77 -0.92 5.91 12.44
C GLY A 77 -0.99 5.28 11.04
N LYS A 78 -0.74 6.06 9.99
CA LYS A 78 -0.76 5.64 8.58
C LYS A 78 -1.98 4.80 8.16
N HIS A 79 -3.16 5.11 8.71
CA HIS A 79 -4.37 4.31 8.49
C HIS A 79 -4.85 4.38 7.03
N LEU A 80 -4.58 5.50 6.34
CA LEU A 80 -4.92 5.65 4.93
C LEU A 80 -4.06 4.71 4.08
N LEU A 81 -2.75 4.70 4.34
CA LEU A 81 -1.82 3.80 3.66
C LEU A 81 -2.19 2.33 3.87
N ILE A 82 -2.44 1.89 5.10
CA ILE A 82 -2.70 0.47 5.40
C ILE A 82 -4.01 -0.01 4.75
N SER A 83 -5.07 0.81 4.81
CA SER A 83 -6.36 0.49 4.19
C SER A 83 -6.23 0.40 2.66
N VAL A 84 -5.66 1.43 2.03
CA VAL A 84 -5.50 1.47 0.57
C VAL A 84 -4.54 0.38 0.10
N ALA A 85 -3.43 0.13 0.80
CA ALA A 85 -2.46 -0.90 0.42
C ALA A 85 -3.06 -2.30 0.44
N THR A 86 -3.80 -2.66 1.49
CA THR A 86 -4.42 -3.99 1.60
C THR A 86 -5.52 -4.19 0.56
N MET A 87 -6.37 -3.18 0.36
CA MET A 87 -7.45 -3.26 -0.63
C MET A 87 -6.91 -3.27 -2.06
N ASN A 88 -5.91 -2.43 -2.36
CA ASN A 88 -5.27 -2.41 -3.67
C ASN A 88 -4.50 -3.70 -3.96
N ALA A 89 -3.81 -4.28 -2.98
CA ALA A 89 -3.17 -5.58 -3.15
C ALA A 89 -4.18 -6.69 -3.50
N ALA A 90 -5.37 -6.69 -2.89
CA ALA A 90 -6.45 -7.61 -3.23
C ALA A 90 -6.96 -7.39 -4.67
N GLY A 91 -7.14 -6.14 -5.08
CA GLY A 91 -7.56 -5.79 -6.45
C GLY A 91 -6.53 -6.19 -7.50
N VAL A 92 -5.24 -5.97 -7.24
CA VAL A 92 -4.15 -6.38 -8.13
C VAL A 92 -4.07 -7.90 -8.24
N LEU A 93 -4.21 -8.63 -7.12
CA LEU A 93 -4.28 -10.09 -7.13
C LEU A 93 -5.44 -10.61 -7.99
N LEU A 94 -6.62 -9.99 -7.88
CA LEU A 94 -7.80 -10.41 -8.64
C LEU A 94 -7.64 -10.12 -10.14
N ALA A 95 -7.05 -8.97 -10.49
CA ALA A 95 -6.75 -8.63 -11.88
C ALA A 95 -5.62 -9.49 -12.48
N CYS A 96 -4.72 -10.03 -11.65
CA CYS A 96 -3.72 -11.02 -12.05
C CYS A 96 -4.28 -12.45 -12.18
N ARG A 97 -5.53 -12.73 -11.77
CA ARG A 97 -6.15 -14.07 -11.86
C ARG A 97 -5.99 -14.76 -13.22
N PRO A 98 -6.10 -14.06 -14.38
CA PRO A 98 -5.89 -14.68 -15.69
C PRO A 98 -4.44 -15.16 -15.89
N LEU A 99 -3.46 -14.46 -15.31
CA LEU A 99 -2.05 -14.87 -15.34
C LEU A 99 -1.78 -16.04 -14.40
N LEU A 100 -2.47 -16.10 -13.25
CA LEU A 100 -2.35 -17.20 -12.28
C LEU A 100 -2.87 -18.55 -12.81
N GLY A 101 -3.83 -18.51 -13.74
CA GLY A 101 -4.45 -19.72 -14.32
C GLY A 101 -3.98 -20.07 -15.74
N GLY A 102 -3.10 -19.28 -16.35
CA GLY A 102 -2.68 -19.42 -17.75
C GLY A 102 -1.16 -19.53 -17.92
N SER A 103 -0.72 -19.91 -19.12
CA SER A 103 0.70 -19.82 -19.50
C SER A 103 1.11 -18.36 -19.58
N PHE A 104 2.18 -17.97 -18.86
CA PHE A 104 2.81 -16.65 -18.99
C PHE A 104 3.31 -16.46 -20.43
N SER A 105 2.46 -15.88 -21.27
CA SER A 105 2.77 -15.49 -22.64
C SER A 105 2.83 -13.98 -22.73
N LEU A 106 3.78 -13.46 -23.51
CA LEU A 106 3.94 -12.02 -23.74
C LEU A 106 2.64 -11.38 -24.27
N ASP A 107 1.99 -12.06 -25.21
CA ASP A 107 0.77 -11.55 -25.85
C ASP A 107 -0.40 -11.46 -24.86
N ALA A 108 -0.52 -12.46 -23.98
CA ALA A 108 -1.50 -12.45 -22.90
C ALA A 108 -1.24 -11.31 -21.89
N GLY A 109 0.04 -11.04 -21.57
CA GLY A 109 0.42 -9.93 -20.70
C GLY A 109 0.02 -8.57 -21.27
N PHE A 110 0.30 -8.32 -22.54
CA PHE A 110 -0.11 -7.08 -23.21
C PHE A 110 -1.62 -6.96 -23.40
N ALA A 111 -2.32 -8.06 -23.67
CA ALA A 111 -3.79 -8.05 -23.75
C ALA A 111 -4.44 -7.65 -22.41
N ILE A 112 -3.86 -8.06 -21.28
CA ILE A 112 -4.35 -7.69 -19.94
C ILE A 112 -4.06 -6.22 -19.64
N VAL A 113 -2.87 -5.73 -19.96
CA VAL A 113 -2.46 -4.32 -19.81
C VAL A 113 -3.26 -3.41 -20.73
N GLY A 114 -3.63 -3.86 -21.93
CA GLY A 114 -4.42 -3.09 -22.89
C GLY A 114 -5.92 -3.03 -22.57
N ASN A 115 -6.42 -3.85 -21.65
CA ASN A 115 -7.85 -3.92 -21.35
C ASN A 115 -8.27 -2.88 -20.30
N PRO A 116 -9.11 -1.88 -20.64
CA PRO A 116 -9.54 -0.84 -19.71
C PRO A 116 -10.31 -1.37 -18.48
N SER A 117 -11.02 -2.49 -18.64
CA SER A 117 -11.81 -3.09 -17.55
C SER A 117 -10.94 -3.58 -16.40
N ASN A 118 -9.71 -4.04 -16.69
CA ASN A 118 -8.77 -4.51 -15.68
C ASN A 118 -8.30 -3.33 -14.81
N TRP A 119 -7.99 -2.21 -15.44
CA TRP A 119 -7.62 -0.97 -14.75
C TRP A 119 -8.75 -0.45 -13.87
N MET A 120 -9.99 -0.46 -14.39
CA MET A 120 -11.15 0.00 -13.61
C MET A 120 -11.38 -0.85 -12.36
N THR A 121 -11.15 -2.16 -12.46
CA THR A 121 -11.23 -3.07 -11.31
C THR A 121 -10.13 -2.75 -10.30
N MET A 122 -8.86 -2.65 -10.74
CA MET A 122 -7.73 -2.32 -9.87
C MET A 122 -7.92 -0.98 -9.14
N TYR A 123 -8.21 0.09 -9.88
CA TYR A 123 -8.43 1.41 -9.29
C TYR A 123 -9.72 1.48 -8.48
N GLY A 124 -10.74 0.68 -8.81
CA GLY A 124 -11.96 0.56 -8.02
C GLY A 124 -11.69 0.04 -6.61
N PHE A 125 -10.88 -1.01 -6.48
CA PHE A 125 -10.44 -1.50 -5.16
C PHE A 125 -9.58 -0.47 -4.42
N ALA A 126 -8.67 0.21 -5.11
CA ALA A 126 -7.86 1.26 -4.50
C ALA A 126 -8.72 2.42 -3.96
N MET A 127 -9.72 2.86 -4.74
CA MET A 127 -10.67 3.90 -4.33
C MET A 127 -11.54 3.43 -3.16
N ALA A 128 -11.97 2.17 -3.15
CA ALA A 128 -12.72 1.60 -2.03
C ALA A 128 -11.93 1.66 -0.72
N GLY A 129 -10.61 1.41 -0.76
CA GLY A 129 -9.74 1.57 0.42
C GLY A 129 -9.69 3.00 0.95
N TRP A 130 -9.77 4.00 0.06
CA TRP A 130 -9.84 5.41 0.43
C TRP A 130 -11.19 5.78 1.05
N VAL A 131 -12.28 5.35 0.40
CA VAL A 131 -13.65 5.55 0.90
C VAL A 131 -13.82 4.93 2.28
N LEU A 132 -13.23 3.75 2.52
CA LEU A 132 -13.32 3.06 3.81
C LEU A 132 -12.75 3.91 4.96
N VAL A 133 -11.67 4.66 4.72
CA VAL A 133 -11.05 5.51 5.74
C VAL A 133 -11.94 6.70 6.12
N TRP A 134 -12.82 7.14 5.23
CA TRP A 134 -13.82 8.18 5.52
C TRP A 134 -15.14 7.61 6.06
N LEU A 135 -15.55 6.45 5.56
CA LEU A 135 -16.81 5.82 5.94
C LEU A 135 -16.75 5.29 7.38
N VAL A 136 -15.65 4.66 7.77
CA VAL A 136 -15.47 4.09 9.11
C VAL A 136 -15.68 5.11 10.23
N PRO A 137 -15.02 6.29 10.27
CA PRO A 137 -15.24 7.24 11.36
C PRO A 137 -16.67 7.79 11.40
N MET A 138 -17.32 7.92 10.24
CA MET A 138 -18.72 8.35 10.18
C MET A 138 -19.65 7.30 10.80
N VAL A 139 -19.46 6.02 10.50
CA VAL A 139 -20.27 4.95 11.09
C VAL A 139 -19.98 4.80 12.58
N VAL A 140 -18.71 4.80 12.97
CA VAL A 140 -18.29 4.62 14.36
C VAL A 140 -18.81 5.73 15.26
N SER A 141 -18.77 7.00 14.81
CA SER A 141 -19.29 8.13 15.59
C SER A 141 -20.79 8.01 15.86
N ASN A 142 -21.60 7.68 14.84
CA ASN A 142 -23.04 7.47 15.00
C ASN A 142 -23.35 6.29 15.95
N VAL A 143 -22.63 5.18 15.82
CA VAL A 143 -22.83 4.00 16.68
C VAL A 143 -22.44 4.31 18.12
N LEU A 144 -21.33 5.02 18.35
CA LEU A 144 -20.92 5.43 19.68
C LEU A 144 -21.94 6.36 20.31
N GLU A 145 -22.42 7.37 19.58
CA GLU A 145 -23.45 8.28 20.08
C GLU A 145 -24.73 7.53 20.47
N PHE A 146 -25.15 6.55 19.66
CA PHE A 146 -26.28 5.69 19.98
C PHE A 146 -26.03 4.91 21.29
N ILE A 147 -24.88 4.23 21.43
CA ILE A 147 -24.54 3.48 22.63
C ILE A 147 -24.47 4.39 23.87
N TYR A 148 -23.87 5.57 23.74
CA TYR A 148 -23.78 6.54 24.83
C TYR A 148 -25.15 7.08 25.21
N SER A 149 -26.05 7.32 24.26
CA SER A 149 -27.40 7.78 24.55
C SER A 149 -28.18 6.75 25.38
N GLN A 150 -28.03 5.45 25.07
CA GLN A 150 -28.64 4.36 25.84
C GLN A 150 -28.07 4.27 27.25
N ARG A 151 -26.73 4.36 27.38
CA ARG A 151 -26.08 4.36 28.70
C ARG A 151 -26.46 5.56 29.55
N ARG A 152 -26.60 6.75 28.94
CA ARG A 152 -27.08 7.95 29.62
C ARG A 152 -28.49 7.76 30.14
N ARG A 153 -29.42 7.28 29.32
CA ARG A 153 -30.80 6.97 29.74
C ARG A 153 -30.86 5.98 30.89
N ALA A 154 -30.07 4.90 30.82
CA ALA A 154 -30.02 3.92 31.91
C ALA A 154 -29.49 4.54 33.22
N ALA A 155 -28.49 5.42 33.13
CA ALA A 155 -27.95 6.14 34.28
C ALA A 155 -28.93 7.19 34.83
N GLU A 156 -29.69 7.88 33.96
CA GLU A 156 -30.74 8.82 34.33
C GLU A 156 -31.86 8.11 35.10
N VAL A 157 -32.36 6.97 34.60
CA VAL A 157 -33.38 6.17 35.29
C VAL A 157 -32.89 5.72 36.67
N ALA A 158 -31.66 5.21 36.76
CA ALA A 158 -31.07 4.81 38.05
C ALA A 158 -30.90 6.00 39.01
N ARG A 159 -30.54 7.17 38.49
CA ARG A 159 -30.44 8.40 39.28
C ARG A 159 -31.81 8.83 39.81
N ASP A 160 -32.83 8.81 38.96
CA ASP A 160 -34.17 9.25 39.31
C ASP A 160 -34.81 8.32 40.36
N GLU A 161 -34.54 7.01 40.28
CA GLU A 161 -34.94 6.04 41.31
C GLU A 161 -34.26 6.30 42.67
N LEU A 162 -32.96 6.62 42.66
CA LEU A 162 -32.24 6.97 43.89
C LEU A 162 -32.75 8.27 44.53
N VAL A 163 -33.07 9.29 43.71
CA VAL A 163 -33.66 10.55 44.18
C VAL A 163 -35.04 10.30 44.80
N ALA A 164 -35.86 9.42 44.20
CA ALA A 164 -37.16 9.05 44.74
C ALA A 164 -37.08 8.32 46.08
N GLN A 165 -36.06 7.47 46.28
CA GLN A 165 -35.86 6.72 47.52
C GLN A 165 -35.24 7.56 48.66
N TRP A 166 -34.39 8.54 48.33
CA TRP A 166 -33.66 9.35 49.31
C TRP A 166 -33.89 10.86 49.10
N PRO A 167 -35.14 11.33 49.16
CA PRO A 167 -35.46 12.74 48.95
C PRO A 167 -34.80 13.58 50.06
N GLY A 168 -33.85 14.44 49.69
CA GLY A 168 -33.18 15.40 50.58
C GLY A 168 -31.72 15.11 50.93
N VAL A 169 -31.22 13.89 50.71
CA VAL A 169 -29.77 13.57 50.87
C VAL A 169 -29.03 13.77 49.55
N ILE A 170 -29.66 13.34 48.46
CA ILE A 170 -29.18 13.54 47.10
C ILE A 170 -29.97 14.74 46.56
N GLY A 171 -29.59 15.91 47.05
CA GLY A 171 -30.09 17.18 46.53
C GLY A 171 -29.68 17.31 45.06
N PRO A 172 -30.56 17.84 44.22
CA PRO A 172 -30.26 17.94 42.82
C PRO A 172 -29.23 19.06 42.64
N ALA A 173 -28.24 18.89 41.75
CA ALA A 173 -27.77 20.06 41.00
C ALA A 173 -28.98 20.76 40.30
N ALA A 174 -30.08 20.03 40.12
CA ALA A 174 -31.40 20.46 39.64
C ALA A 174 -32.35 21.09 40.69
N ALA A 175 -31.86 21.97 41.59
CA ALA A 175 -32.71 22.98 42.25
C ALA A 175 -32.47 24.38 41.67
N GLU A 176 -31.39 24.56 40.91
CA GLU A 176 -31.00 25.87 40.36
C GLU A 176 -31.69 26.18 39.01
N ASP A 177 -32.31 25.20 38.36
CA ASP A 177 -32.91 25.38 37.02
C ASP A 177 -34.42 25.70 37.04
N GLU A 178 -35.17 25.33 38.08
CA GLU A 178 -36.61 25.62 38.17
C GLU A 178 -36.93 27.04 38.69
N GLU A 179 -36.07 27.63 39.54
CA GLU A 179 -36.27 29.02 40.00
C GLU A 179 -35.97 30.08 38.91
N ALA A 180 -35.29 29.70 37.82
CA ALA A 180 -34.92 30.63 36.74
C ALA A 180 -36.05 30.89 35.73
N ASP A 181 -37.07 30.03 35.63
CA ASP A 181 -38.20 30.19 34.69
C ASP A 181 -39.40 30.94 35.32
N GLU A 182 -39.58 30.88 36.64
CA GLU A 182 -40.64 31.65 37.32
C GLU A 182 -40.32 33.16 37.41
N GLY A 183 -39.04 33.55 37.42
CA GLY A 183 -38.59 34.94 37.46
C GLY A 183 -38.87 35.78 36.20
N LYS A 184 -39.22 35.16 35.06
CA LYS A 184 -39.46 35.87 33.79
C LYS A 184 -40.92 36.19 33.48
N LYS A 185 -41.90 35.64 34.20
CA LYS A 185 -43.34 35.89 33.94
C LYS A 185 -43.91 37.14 34.64
N SER A 186 -43.16 37.84 35.49
CA SER A 186 -43.70 38.91 36.35
C SER A 186 -43.52 40.35 35.83
N VAL A 187 -42.73 40.61 34.78
CA VAL A 187 -42.49 41.99 34.33
C VAL A 187 -42.98 42.21 32.90
N ALA A 188 -44.29 42.43 32.77
CA ALA A 188 -44.80 43.34 31.76
C ALA A 188 -44.84 44.75 32.39
N PRO A 189 -44.34 45.77 31.69
CA PRO A 189 -45.27 46.87 31.44
C PRO A 189 -45.12 47.54 30.07
N ALA A 190 -46.22 48.21 29.73
CA ALA A 190 -46.31 49.43 28.93
C ALA A 190 -46.30 49.29 27.40
N SER A 191 -47.51 49.08 26.90
CA SER A 191 -48.09 49.65 25.68
C SER A 191 -47.41 50.96 25.23
N ARG A 192 -46.82 50.96 24.03
CA ARG A 192 -46.47 52.19 23.31
C ARG A 192 -47.62 52.59 22.38
N PRO A 193 -48.12 53.83 22.42
CA PRO A 193 -49.05 54.33 21.41
C PRO A 193 -48.28 54.64 20.11
N GLY A 194 -48.94 54.38 18.99
CA GLY A 194 -48.36 54.48 17.64
C GLY A 194 -48.27 55.88 17.05
N MET A 195 -48.07 55.89 15.72
CA MET A 195 -47.97 57.00 14.76
C MET A 195 -46.55 57.61 14.63
N ALA A 196 -45.91 57.78 13.47
CA ALA A 196 -46.29 57.73 12.06
C ALA A 196 -45.02 57.58 11.17
N PRO A 197 -45.13 57.30 9.85
CA PRO A 197 -43.98 57.10 8.97
C PRO A 197 -43.49 58.43 8.38
N LYS A 198 -42.17 58.60 8.23
CA LYS A 198 -41.62 59.65 7.34
C LYS A 198 -40.43 59.16 6.52
N ALA A 199 -40.52 59.51 5.25
CA ALA A 199 -39.67 59.19 4.13
C ALA A 199 -38.24 59.76 4.21
N LYS A 200 -37.36 59.18 3.37
CA LYS A 200 -36.11 59.77 2.85
C LYS A 200 -36.30 61.25 2.47
N PRO A 201 -35.29 62.13 2.64
CA PRO A 201 -34.14 62.22 1.72
C PRO A 201 -32.82 62.46 2.51
N THR A 202 -31.60 62.38 2.00
CA THR A 202 -30.95 62.79 0.74
C THR A 202 -29.76 61.88 0.47
#